data_AF-A0A662FQI7-F1
#
_entry.id   AF-A0A662FQI7-F1
#
_cell.length_a   1.000
_cell.length_b   1.000
_cell.length_c   1.000
_cell.angle_alpha   90.00
_cell.angle_beta   90.00
_cell.angle_gamma   90.00
#
_symmetry.space_group_name_H-M   'P 1'
#
loop_
_entity.id
_entity.type
_entity.pdbx_description
1 polymer ?
#
loop_
_entity_poly.entity_id
_entity_poly.type
_entity_poly.pdbx_seq_one_letter_code
_entity_poly.pdbx_strand_id
1 'polypeptide(L)'
;MQTPPPGPYPARPTQQQQEYLKREDVVGKKVIDGKANEMGVVKDIAFSTRGEIAFLVEKKDGSMETVPLSKVERIGEYIVLYKEMGPIGPGPVPPGPGGPVPQPEPIICPQCGYPNPPGTKFCQRCGAKLPEKKKGLFGFKI
;
A
#
# COMPACT_ATOMS: atom_id res chain seq x y z
N MET A 1 -32.65 -43.01 -10.12
CA MET A 1 -31.69 -41.97 -9.67
C MET A 1 -31.92 -41.78 -8.17
N GLN A 2 -31.12 -42.43 -7.32
CA GLN A 2 -31.23 -42.26 -5.86
C GLN A 2 -30.61 -40.92 -5.46
N THR A 3 -31.32 -40.12 -4.68
CA THR A 3 -30.78 -38.93 -4.00
C THR A 3 -29.83 -39.35 -2.87
N PRO A 4 -28.66 -38.73 -2.71
CA PRO A 4 -27.74 -39.05 -1.62
C PRO A 4 -28.36 -38.67 -0.26
N PRO A 5 -28.01 -39.37 0.83
CA PRO A 5 -28.56 -39.08 2.16
C PRO A 5 -28.10 -37.71 2.67
N PRO A 6 -28.94 -36.96 3.41
CA PRO A 6 -28.52 -35.72 4.04
C PRO A 6 -27.45 -36.04 5.09
N GLY A 7 -26.21 -35.63 4.82
CA GLY A 7 -25.12 -35.75 5.77
C GLY A 7 -25.36 -34.91 7.03
N PRO A 8 -24.73 -35.24 8.16
CA PRO A 8 -24.95 -34.56 9.45
C PRO A 8 -24.27 -33.19 9.56
N TYR A 9 -23.72 -32.66 8.46
CA TYR A 9 -22.94 -31.44 8.47
C TYR A 9 -23.74 -30.30 7.84
N PRO A 10 -24.01 -29.20 8.58
CA PRO A 10 -24.49 -27.99 7.94
C PRO A 10 -23.47 -27.57 6.86
N ALA A 11 -23.98 -27.17 5.70
CA ALA A 11 -23.14 -26.69 4.61
C ALA A 11 -22.18 -25.62 5.15
N ARG A 12 -20.88 -25.83 4.97
CA ARG A 12 -19.85 -24.85 5.33
C ARG A 12 -20.11 -23.61 4.46
N PRO A 13 -20.38 -22.42 5.03
CA PRO A 13 -20.59 -21.23 4.21
C PRO A 13 -19.37 -21.04 3.32
N THR A 14 -19.58 -21.05 2.00
CA THR A 14 -18.56 -20.79 1.00
C THR A 14 -17.95 -19.42 1.28
N GLN A 15 -16.61 -19.34 1.33
CA GLN A 15 -15.84 -18.13 1.64
C GLN A 15 -16.22 -16.89 0.81
N GLN A 16 -16.94 -17.04 -0.30
CA GLN A 16 -17.46 -15.94 -1.12
C GLN A 16 -18.49 -15.05 -0.42
N GLN A 17 -19.11 -15.50 0.68
CA GLN A 17 -20.06 -14.67 1.44
C GLN A 17 -19.37 -13.71 2.43
N GLN A 18 -18.04 -13.77 2.57
CA GLN A 18 -17.25 -12.86 3.40
C GLN A 18 -16.83 -11.56 2.69
N GLU A 19 -17.23 -11.38 1.42
CA GLU A 19 -16.80 -10.24 0.59
C GLU A 19 -17.74 -9.02 0.67
N TYR A 20 -18.98 -9.20 1.12
CA TYR A 20 -19.96 -8.13 1.28
C TYR A 20 -20.19 -7.82 2.75
N LEU A 21 -19.83 -6.60 3.15
CA LEU A 21 -20.09 -6.08 4.49
C LEU A 21 -21.48 -5.46 4.52
N LYS A 22 -22.32 -5.89 5.47
CA LYS A 22 -23.57 -5.20 5.72
C LYS A 22 -23.37 -4.08 6.72
N ARG A 23 -24.33 -3.14 6.76
CA ARG A 23 -24.31 -2.03 7.71
C ARG A 23 -24.25 -2.52 9.15
N GLU A 24 -24.99 -3.58 9.44
CA GLU A 24 -25.11 -4.15 10.78
C GLU A 24 -23.81 -4.84 11.23
N ASP A 25 -22.96 -5.25 10.29
CA ASP A 25 -21.70 -5.93 10.59
C ASP A 25 -20.59 -4.94 11.00
N VAL A 26 -20.74 -3.66 10.65
CA VAL A 26 -19.72 -2.62 10.87
C VAL A 26 -20.13 -1.54 11.87
N VAL A 27 -21.42 -1.20 11.96
CA VAL A 27 -21.91 -0.19 12.91
C VAL A 27 -21.79 -0.73 14.35
N GLY A 28 -21.33 0.13 15.26
CA GLY A 28 -21.09 -0.23 16.66
C GLY A 28 -19.73 -0.87 16.92
N LYS A 29 -18.94 -1.15 15.87
CA LYS A 29 -17.58 -1.69 16.02
C LYS A 29 -16.60 -0.62 16.46
N LYS A 30 -15.62 -1.02 17.28
CA LYS A 30 -14.50 -0.17 17.68
C LYS A 30 -13.48 -0.10 16.56
N VAL A 31 -13.03 1.13 16.26
CA VAL A 31 -11.98 1.40 15.28
C VAL A 31 -10.66 1.61 16.02
N ILE A 32 -9.63 0.88 15.59
CA ILE A 32 -8.28 0.94 16.14
C ILE A 32 -7.32 1.44 15.05
N ASP A 33 -6.49 2.43 15.38
CA ASP A 33 -5.46 2.94 14.48
C ASP A 33 -4.25 1.98 14.38
N GLY A 34 -3.36 2.23 13.41
CA GLY A 34 -2.13 1.45 13.23
C GLY A 34 -1.09 1.60 14.36
N LYS A 35 -1.39 2.34 15.43
CA LYS A 35 -0.60 2.46 16.66
C LYS A 35 -1.28 1.76 17.85
N ALA A 36 -2.34 0.99 17.59
CA ALA A 36 -3.17 0.32 18.59
C ALA A 36 -3.97 1.27 19.52
N ASN A 37 -4.22 2.51 19.10
CA ASN A 37 -5.10 3.43 19.82
C ASN A 37 -6.54 3.27 19.36
N GLU A 38 -7.48 3.28 20.32
CA GLU A 38 -8.91 3.34 20.02
C GLU A 38 -9.26 4.72 19.44
N MET A 39 -9.65 4.78 18.17
CA MET A 39 -10.11 6.01 17.53
C MET A 39 -11.54 6.36 17.95
N GLY A 40 -12.41 5.36 18.04
CA GLY A 40 -13.83 5.58 18.31
C GLY A 40 -14.69 4.40 17.90
N VAL A 41 -15.98 4.66 17.76
CA VAL A 41 -16.99 3.68 17.37
C VAL A 41 -17.62 4.07 16.04
N VAL A 42 -17.79 3.12 15.13
CA VAL A 42 -18.49 3.38 13.86
C VAL A 42 -19.96 3.66 14.14
N LYS A 43 -20.42 4.86 13.77
CA LYS A 43 -21.84 5.23 13.85
C LYS A 43 -22.61 4.93 12.58
N ASP A 44 -21.98 5.12 11.42
CA ASP A 44 -22.63 4.89 10.13
C ASP A 44 -21.63 4.67 8.99
N ILE A 45 -22.16 4.40 7.79
CA ILE A 45 -21.42 4.30 6.54
C ILE A 45 -21.77 5.49 5.65
N ALA A 46 -20.74 6.13 5.10
CA ALA A 46 -20.84 7.15 4.08
C ALA A 46 -20.44 6.60 2.71
N PHE A 47 -21.06 7.14 1.66
CA PHE A 47 -20.74 6.83 0.27
C PHE A 47 -20.37 8.13 -0.45
N SER A 48 -19.30 8.10 -1.25
CA SER A 48 -18.93 9.21 -2.10
C SER A 48 -19.64 9.14 -3.45
N THR A 49 -19.67 10.27 -4.18
CA THR A 49 -20.21 10.33 -5.55
C THR A 49 -19.38 9.52 -6.55
N ARG A 50 -18.19 9.07 -6.17
CA ARG A 50 -17.30 8.21 -6.96
C ARG A 50 -17.46 6.72 -6.60
N GLY A 51 -18.38 6.39 -5.69
CA GLY A 51 -18.63 5.03 -5.23
C GLY A 51 -17.65 4.54 -4.16
N GLU A 52 -16.88 5.44 -3.53
CA GLU A 52 -16.03 5.08 -2.40
C GLU A 52 -16.85 4.98 -1.13
N ILE A 53 -16.52 4.00 -0.28
CA ILE A 53 -17.19 3.78 1.01
C ILE A 53 -16.28 4.29 2.13
N ALA A 54 -16.86 4.93 3.14
CA ALA A 54 -16.16 5.35 4.34
C ALA A 54 -16.99 5.07 5.59
N PHE A 55 -16.32 4.81 6.71
CA PHE A 55 -16.94 4.73 8.02
C PHE A 55 -16.99 6.10 8.68
N LEU A 56 -18.15 6.46 9.22
CA LEU A 56 -18.32 7.61 10.09
C LEU A 56 -18.05 7.15 11.52
N VAL A 57 -16.92 7.55 12.08
CA VAL A 57 -16.44 7.14 13.40
C VAL A 57 -16.67 8.28 14.38
N GLU A 58 -17.43 8.01 15.44
CA GLU A 58 -17.59 8.91 16.57
C GLU A 58 -16.45 8.68 17.57
N LYS A 59 -15.66 9.71 17.80
CA LYS A 59 -14.56 9.69 18.78
C LYS A 59 -15.07 9.89 20.19
N LYS A 60 -14.18 9.63 21.16
CA LYS A 60 -14.45 9.88 22.60
C LYS A 60 -14.74 11.34 22.93
N ASP A 61 -14.30 12.28 22.09
CA ASP A 61 -14.58 13.71 22.23
C ASP A 61 -15.90 14.16 21.55
N GLY A 62 -16.66 13.23 20.97
CA GLY A 62 -17.89 13.48 20.24
C GLY A 62 -17.69 14.00 18.81
N SER A 63 -16.44 14.18 18.36
CA SER A 63 -16.16 14.53 16.97
C SER A 63 -16.37 13.33 16.04
N MET A 64 -16.87 13.60 14.83
CA MET A 64 -17.10 12.59 13.80
C MET A 64 -15.94 12.63 12.81
N GLU A 65 -15.21 11.53 12.69
CA GLU A 65 -14.15 11.37 11.69
C GLU A 65 -14.60 10.41 10.58
N THR A 66 -14.30 10.77 9.34
CA THR A 66 -14.60 9.92 8.18
C THR A 66 -13.36 9.09 7.83
N VAL A 67 -13.48 7.77 7.93
CA VAL A 67 -12.40 6.82 7.69
C VAL A 67 -12.71 6.02 6.43
N PRO A 68 -12.00 6.26 5.30
CA PRO A 68 -12.24 5.52 4.06
C PRO A 68 -12.02 4.02 4.26
N LEU A 69 -12.88 3.19 3.66
CA LEU A 69 -12.77 1.73 3.69
C LEU A 69 -11.45 1.26 3.08
N SER A 70 -10.89 2.04 2.14
CA SER A 70 -9.55 1.83 1.60
C SER A 70 -8.50 1.72 2.70
N LYS A 71 -8.68 2.39 3.85
CA LYS A 71 -7.73 2.40 4.98
C LYS A 71 -7.85 1.23 5.94
N VAL A 72 -8.77 0.31 5.68
CA VAL A 72 -9.11 -0.75 6.63
C VAL A 72 -8.32 -2.00 6.29
N GLU A 73 -7.55 -2.49 7.26
CA GLU A 73 -6.78 -3.72 7.12
C GLU A 73 -7.65 -4.96 7.40
N ARG A 74 -8.51 -4.88 8.41
CA ARG A 74 -9.37 -5.99 8.82
C ARG A 74 -10.64 -5.49 9.49
N ILE A 75 -11.74 -6.20 9.25
CA ILE A 75 -13.05 -5.98 9.88
C ILE A 75 -13.46 -7.26 10.61
N GLY A 76 -13.67 -7.16 11.91
CA GLY A 76 -14.10 -8.26 12.76
C GLY A 76 -14.82 -7.76 14.01
N GLU A 77 -14.37 -8.17 15.20
CA GLU A 77 -14.79 -7.52 16.46
C GLU A 77 -14.29 -6.07 16.53
N TYR A 78 -13.09 -5.84 16.00
CA TYR A 78 -12.46 -4.55 15.84
C TYR A 78 -12.24 -4.28 14.36
N ILE A 79 -12.35 -3.01 13.99
CA ILE A 79 -11.95 -2.50 12.68
C ILE A 79 -10.55 -1.94 12.85
N VAL A 80 -9.56 -2.58 12.25
CA VAL A 80 -8.16 -2.16 12.33
C VAL A 80 -7.82 -1.39 11.07
N LEU A 81 -7.30 -0.18 11.24
CA LEU A 81 -6.81 0.63 10.14
C LEU A 81 -5.36 0.27 9.85
N TYR A 82 -5.01 0.19 8.56
CA TYR A 82 -3.61 0.14 8.23
C TYR A 82 -2.92 1.40 8.75
N LYS A 83 -1.67 1.24 9.17
CA LYS A 83 -0.77 2.38 9.17
C LYS A 83 -0.53 2.70 7.71
N GLU A 84 -0.75 3.95 7.30
CA GLU A 84 -0.05 4.44 6.12
C GLU A 84 1.42 4.38 6.51
N MET A 85 2.08 3.24 6.25
CA MET A 85 3.52 3.22 6.11
C MET A 85 3.77 4.30 5.08
N GLY A 86 4.38 5.39 5.53
CA GLY A 86 4.68 6.55 4.70
C GLY A 86 5.27 6.09 3.36
N PRO A 87 5.15 6.93 2.32
CA PRO A 87 5.30 6.52 0.92
C PRO A 87 6.38 5.44 0.76
N ILE A 88 5.99 4.27 0.27
CA ILE A 88 6.90 3.17 -0.13
C ILE A 88 7.64 3.54 -1.43
N GLY A 89 7.95 4.83 -1.60
CA GLY A 89 8.98 5.30 -2.50
C GLY A 89 10.25 5.55 -1.70
N PRO A 90 11.38 5.94 -2.34
CA PRO A 90 12.38 6.67 -1.59
C PRO A 90 11.66 7.88 -0.99
N GLY A 91 11.41 7.87 0.32
CA GLY A 91 10.86 9.04 1.00
C GLY A 91 11.73 10.25 0.70
N PRO A 92 11.25 11.49 0.91
CA PRO A 92 12.13 12.64 0.88
C PRO A 92 13.28 12.33 1.85
N VAL A 93 14.47 12.11 1.29
CA VAL A 93 15.67 11.89 2.11
C VAL A 93 15.75 13.13 3.00
N PRO A 94 15.78 13.00 4.34
CA PRO A 94 16.08 14.15 5.16
C PRO A 94 17.40 14.73 4.62
N PRO A 95 17.55 16.06 4.49
CA PRO A 95 18.83 16.64 4.16
C PRO A 95 19.80 16.17 5.25
N GLY A 96 20.61 15.15 4.93
CA GLY A 96 21.70 14.77 5.79
C GLY A 96 22.64 15.97 5.92
N PRO A 97 23.54 16.01 6.91
CA PRO A 97 24.50 17.10 7.06
C PRO A 97 25.58 17.16 5.94
N GLY A 98 25.34 16.51 4.81
CA GLY A 98 26.21 16.50 3.64
C GLY A 98 25.63 17.41 2.57
N GLY A 99 26.44 18.38 2.12
CA GLY A 99 26.16 19.21 0.94
C GLY A 99 25.93 18.37 -0.33
N PRO A 100 25.78 19.02 -1.50
CA PRO A 100 25.44 18.34 -2.74
C PRO A 100 26.45 17.23 -3.08
N VAL A 101 26.03 15.97 -2.89
CA VAL A 101 26.75 14.80 -3.41
C VAL A 101 26.63 14.83 -4.93
N PRO A 102 27.74 14.80 -5.69
CA PRO A 102 27.70 14.70 -7.13
C PRO A 102 27.00 13.40 -7.52
N GLN A 103 25.75 13.49 -7.95
CA GLN A 103 25.01 12.34 -8.46
C GLN A 103 25.55 12.04 -9.86
N PRO A 104 26.06 10.82 -10.11
CA PRO A 104 26.57 10.47 -11.43
C PRO A 104 25.43 10.55 -12.46
N GLU A 105 25.72 11.17 -13.60
CA GLU A 105 24.74 11.46 -14.65
C GLU A 105 24.09 10.17 -15.20
N PRO A 106 22.80 10.21 -15.54
CA PRO A 106 22.11 9.08 -16.16
C PRO A 106 22.65 8.78 -17.57
N ILE A 107 22.68 7.50 -17.93
CA ILE A 107 23.07 7.02 -19.26
C ILE A 107 21.82 6.89 -20.12
N ILE A 108 21.71 7.72 -21.15
CA ILE A 108 20.60 7.63 -22.11
C ILE A 108 20.79 6.43 -23.04
N CYS A 109 19.77 5.59 -23.15
CA CYS A 109 19.81 4.44 -24.04
C CYS A 109 19.84 4.91 -25.50
N PRO A 110 20.84 4.52 -26.31
CA PRO A 110 20.92 4.93 -27.72
C PRO A 110 19.88 4.24 -28.61
N GLN A 111 19.20 3.20 -28.12
CA GLN A 111 18.19 2.46 -28.90
C GLN A 111 16.77 2.97 -28.66
N CYS A 112 16.43 3.39 -27.44
CA CYS A 112 15.05 3.77 -27.10
C CYS A 112 14.91 5.11 -26.37
N GLY A 113 16.01 5.82 -26.12
CA GLY A 113 16.01 7.11 -25.42
C GLY A 113 15.73 7.04 -23.92
N TYR A 114 15.55 5.85 -23.33
CA TYR A 114 15.27 5.71 -21.90
C TYR A 114 16.50 6.09 -21.05
N PRO A 115 16.35 6.95 -20.02
CA PRO A 115 17.44 7.26 -19.09
C PRO A 115 17.65 6.09 -18.12
N ASN A 116 18.89 5.58 -18.04
CA ASN A 116 19.26 4.49 -17.16
C ASN A 116 20.25 4.97 -16.09
N PRO A 117 20.24 4.37 -14.88
CA PRO A 117 21.22 4.69 -13.85
C PRO A 117 22.67 4.44 -14.32
N PRO A 118 23.64 5.23 -13.84
CA PRO A 118 25.05 5.00 -14.13
C PRO A 118 25.49 3.63 -13.62
N GLY A 119 26.32 2.93 -14.42
CA GLY A 119 26.84 1.59 -14.09
C GLY A 119 25.95 0.42 -14.54
N THR A 120 24.74 0.68 -15.04
CA THR A 120 23.91 -0.35 -15.67
C THR A 120 24.52 -0.85 -16.98
N LYS A 121 24.54 -2.17 -17.19
CA LYS A 121 25.13 -2.79 -18.39
C LYS A 121 24.13 -2.94 -19.54
N PHE A 122 22.84 -2.99 -19.22
CA PHE A 122 21.74 -3.17 -20.17
C PHE A 122 20.61 -2.18 -19.86
N CYS A 123 19.88 -1.75 -20.90
CA CYS A 123 18.75 -0.85 -20.77
C CYS A 123 17.58 -1.55 -20.07
N GLN A 124 17.04 -0.92 -19.03
CA GLN A 124 15.92 -1.46 -18.26
C GLN A 124 14.59 -1.43 -19.01
N ARG A 125 14.50 -0.67 -20.12
CA ARG A 125 13.30 -0.59 -20.97
C ARG A 125 13.35 -1.55 -22.17
N CYS A 126 14.46 -1.61 -22.89
CA CYS A 126 14.54 -2.35 -24.16
C CYS A 126 15.59 -3.48 -24.18
N GLY A 127 16.36 -3.68 -23.10
CA GLY A 127 17.39 -4.73 -23.03
C GLY A 127 18.68 -4.46 -23.81
N ALA A 128 18.76 -3.37 -24.59
CA ALA A 128 19.96 -3.03 -25.34
C ALA A 128 21.17 -2.80 -24.42
N LYS A 129 22.35 -3.27 -24.82
CA LYS A 129 23.60 -3.07 -24.08
C LYS A 129 23.97 -1.58 -24.04
N LEU A 130 24.31 -1.08 -22.86
CA LEU A 130 24.69 0.31 -22.64
C LEU A 130 26.21 0.49 -22.69
N PRO A 131 26.70 1.66 -23.13
CA PRO A 131 28.13 1.95 -23.14
C PRO A 131 28.66 2.05 -21.70
N GLU A 132 29.68 1.26 -21.38
CA GLU A 132 30.36 1.32 -20.09
C GLU A 132 31.32 2.52 -20.04
N LYS A 133 31.08 3.49 -19.15
CA LYS A 133 32.04 4.56 -18.87
C LYS A 133 33.20 3.94 -18.07
N LYS A 134 34.26 3.47 -18.75
CA LYS A 134 35.50 3.00 -18.09
C LYS A 134 36.04 4.16 -17.24
N LYS A 135 35.99 4.03 -15.90
CA LYS A 135 36.71 4.94 -15.02
C LYS A 135 38.21 4.74 -15.28
N GLY A 136 38.87 5.83 -15.65
CA GLY A 136 40.30 5.86 -15.96
C GLY A 136 41.13 5.25 -14.84
N LEU A 137 41.95 4.27 -15.22
CA LEU A 137 43.04 3.71 -14.46
C LEU A 137 44.12 4.80 -14.32
N PHE A 138 44.06 5.62 -13.27
CA PHE A 138 45.15 6.54 -12.94
C PHE A 138 46.29 5.74 -12.29
N GLY A 139 47.42 5.71 -12.99
CA GLY A 139 48.62 4.96 -12.63
C GLY A 139 49.26 5.44 -11.34
N PHE A 140 49.52 4.50 -10.44
CA PHE A 140 50.50 4.66 -9.37
C PHE A 140 51.88 4.51 -10.02
N LYS A 141 52.60 5.63 -10.17
CA LYS A 141 54.03 5.61 -10.46
C LYS A 141 54.76 5.81 -9.13
N ILE A 142 55.34 4.70 -8.67
CA ILE A 142 56.31 4.57 -7.57
C ILE A 142 57.57 5.38 -7.85
#